data_AF-A0A538JUF4-F1
#
_entry.id   AF-A0A538JUF4-F1
#
_cell.length_a   1.000
_cell.length_b   1.000
_cell.length_c   1.000
_cell.angle_alpha   90.00
_cell.angle_beta   90.00
_cell.angle_gamma   90.00
#
_symmetry.space_group_name_H-M   'P 1'
#
loop_
_entity.id
_entity.type
_entity.pdbx_description
1 polymer ?
#
loop_
_entity_poly.entity_id
_entity_poly.type
_entity_poly.pdbx_seq_one_letter_code
_entity_poly.pdbx_strand_id
1 'polypeptide(L)'
;MRCRVATALLALVLAMAGCESGSGRSPGASAGPPRPAPRTVYVSVGGDETLGATLSFEDRLREVWPQVLYRRALPEDAVFYNLARAGGLTADAIPPVLDLVDELKPTLTTLWMNSTDETQITTVVDRLRRNGTTRVLVASTNEVVARVAAAEGATVVEVPGSPVSPADHRAVATAFANVLRGGKR
;
A
#
# COMPACT_ATOMS: atom_id res chain seq x y z
N MET A 1 12.27 -12.32 -46.90
CA MET A 1 11.62 -13.60 -47.26
C MET A 1 10.39 -13.77 -46.37
N ARG A 2 9.22 -13.92 -46.98
CA ARG A 2 7.88 -13.89 -46.35
C ARG A 2 7.46 -15.32 -45.99
N CYS A 3 6.78 -15.52 -44.87
CA CYS A 3 5.86 -16.65 -44.72
C CYS A 3 4.56 -16.15 -44.08
N ARG A 4 3.50 -16.09 -44.90
CA ARG A 4 2.11 -15.78 -44.53
C ARG A 4 1.35 -17.10 -44.55
N VAL A 5 0.57 -17.40 -43.51
CA VAL A 5 -0.42 -18.50 -43.52
C VAL A 5 -1.68 -17.91 -42.88
N ALA A 6 -2.60 -17.35 -43.67
CA ALA A 6 -3.65 -18.00 -44.46
C ALA A 6 -4.88 -18.38 -43.59
N THR A 7 -5.81 -17.43 -43.58
CA THR A 7 -7.18 -17.46 -43.09
C THR A 7 -8.00 -18.55 -43.81
N ALA A 8 -8.78 -19.34 -43.07
CA ALA A 8 -9.81 -20.20 -43.65
C ALA A 8 -11.16 -19.93 -42.98
N LEU A 9 -12.00 -19.17 -43.69
CA LEU A 9 -13.44 -19.10 -43.49
C LEU A 9 -14.07 -20.43 -43.89
N LEU A 10 -14.94 -20.99 -43.04
CA LEU A 10 -15.99 -21.89 -43.52
C LEU A 10 -17.28 -21.61 -42.77
N ALA A 11 -18.19 -20.93 -43.46
CA ALA A 11 -19.58 -20.77 -43.09
C ALA A 11 -20.35 -22.03 -43.48
N LEU A 12 -21.08 -22.62 -42.54
CA LEU A 12 -22.15 -23.56 -42.85
C LEU A 12 -23.41 -23.12 -42.10
N VAL A 13 -24.34 -22.57 -42.87
CA VAL A 13 -25.71 -22.26 -42.47
C VAL A 13 -26.55 -23.50 -42.75
N LEU A 14 -27.21 -24.06 -41.73
CA LEU A 14 -28.45 -24.80 -41.95
C LEU A 14 -29.37 -24.68 -40.73
N ALA A 15 -30.58 -24.22 -41.02
CA ALA A 15 -31.65 -23.86 -40.11
C ALA A 15 -32.42 -25.08 -39.60
N MET A 16 -32.88 -25.02 -38.34
CA MET A 16 -34.09 -25.70 -37.88
C MET A 16 -34.82 -24.78 -36.91
N ALA A 17 -36.04 -24.42 -37.29
CA ALA A 17 -37.00 -23.74 -36.45
C ALA A 17 -37.49 -24.68 -35.34
N GLY A 18 -37.55 -24.17 -34.13
CA GLY A 18 -38.19 -24.81 -32.99
C GLY A 18 -38.58 -23.75 -31.96
N CYS A 19 -39.78 -23.19 -32.10
CA CYS A 19 -40.41 -22.46 -31.02
C CYS A 19 -40.88 -23.47 -29.98
N GLU A 20 -40.20 -23.54 -28.84
CA GLU A 20 -40.81 -24.02 -27.60
C GLU A 20 -40.66 -22.93 -26.54
N SER A 21 -41.79 -22.31 -26.21
CA SER A 21 -41.96 -21.42 -25.08
C SER A 21 -41.90 -22.22 -23.78
N GLY A 22 -40.69 -22.62 -23.39
CA GLY A 22 -40.42 -23.22 -22.09
C GLY A 22 -39.96 -22.15 -21.11
N SER A 23 -40.87 -21.63 -20.29
CA SER A 23 -40.56 -20.79 -19.13
C SER A 23 -39.89 -21.63 -18.02
N GLY A 24 -38.69 -22.13 -18.30
CA GLY A 24 -37.82 -22.80 -17.34
C GLY A 24 -37.17 -21.76 -16.44
N ARG A 25 -37.82 -21.43 -15.32
CA ARG A 25 -37.20 -20.74 -14.19
C ARG A 25 -36.05 -21.63 -13.71
N SER A 26 -34.82 -21.34 -14.15
CA SER A 26 -33.62 -21.95 -13.58
C SER A 26 -33.71 -21.83 -12.06
N PRO A 27 -33.56 -22.92 -11.29
CA PRO A 27 -33.39 -22.82 -9.86
C PRO A 27 -32.18 -21.92 -9.65
N GLY A 28 -32.38 -20.81 -8.93
CA GLY A 28 -31.35 -19.82 -8.68
C GLY A 28 -30.09 -20.51 -8.23
N ALA A 29 -29.02 -20.37 -9.01
CA ALA A 29 -27.68 -20.72 -8.57
C ALA A 29 -27.50 -19.99 -7.24
N SER A 30 -27.53 -20.74 -6.14
CA SER A 30 -27.27 -20.21 -4.81
C SER A 30 -25.91 -19.56 -4.90
N ALA A 31 -25.86 -18.23 -4.75
CA ALA A 31 -24.61 -17.51 -4.75
C ALA A 31 -23.70 -18.21 -3.73
N GLY A 32 -22.55 -18.69 -4.19
CA GLY A 32 -21.56 -19.29 -3.31
C GLY A 32 -21.23 -18.30 -2.19
N PRO A 33 -20.76 -18.78 -1.03
CA PRO A 33 -20.43 -17.90 0.08
C PRO A 33 -19.52 -16.76 -0.42
N PRO A 34 -19.79 -15.50 -0.02
CA PRO A 34 -19.00 -14.36 -0.49
C PRO A 34 -17.52 -14.61 -0.18
N ARG A 35 -16.66 -14.41 -1.18
CA ARG A 35 -15.21 -14.53 -0.99
C ARG A 35 -14.80 -13.56 0.13
N PRO A 36 -14.01 -13.99 1.12
CA PRO A 36 -13.50 -13.08 2.15
C PRO A 36 -12.80 -11.90 1.50
N ALA A 37 -13.08 -10.69 2.00
CA ALA A 37 -12.36 -9.51 1.56
C ALA A 37 -10.84 -9.71 1.82
N PRO A 38 -9.95 -9.21 0.96
CA PRO A 38 -8.52 -9.29 1.21
C PRO A 38 -8.18 -8.58 2.53
N ARG A 39 -7.44 -9.25 3.41
CA ARG A 39 -6.95 -8.66 4.67
C ARG A 39 -6.04 -7.46 4.38
N THR A 40 -6.05 -6.47 5.27
CA THR A 40 -5.11 -5.36 5.20
C THR A 40 -3.71 -5.82 5.61
N VAL A 41 -2.72 -5.63 4.75
CA VAL A 41 -1.30 -5.82 5.09
C VAL A 41 -0.65 -4.43 5.15
N TYR A 42 -0.30 -4.01 6.36
CA TYR A 42 0.30 -2.72 6.65
C TYR A 42 1.81 -2.87 6.87
N VAL A 43 2.60 -2.15 6.07
CA VAL A 43 4.05 -2.08 6.21
C VAL A 43 4.47 -0.64 6.52
N SER A 44 5.25 -0.44 7.58
CA SER A 44 5.92 0.84 7.82
C SER A 44 7.39 0.77 7.45
N VAL A 45 7.86 1.74 6.67
CA VAL A 45 9.24 1.84 6.20
C VAL A 45 9.80 3.18 6.66
N GLY A 46 11.01 3.19 7.21
CA GLY A 46 11.66 4.45 7.56
C GLY A 46 12.86 4.31 8.48
N GLY A 47 13.20 5.40 9.15
CA GLY A 47 14.34 5.50 10.07
C GLY A 47 13.97 5.48 11.55
N ASP A 48 14.77 6.20 12.32
CA ASP A 48 14.69 6.30 13.78
C ASP A 48 13.33 6.83 14.27
N GLU A 49 12.67 7.70 13.51
CA GLU A 49 11.32 8.21 13.81
C GLU A 49 10.26 7.12 13.68
N THR A 50 10.45 6.17 12.77
CA THR A 50 9.55 5.02 12.58
C THR A 50 9.86 3.90 13.57
N LEU A 51 11.11 3.81 14.02
CA LEU A 51 11.51 2.93 15.12
C LEU A 51 11.13 3.48 16.50
N GLY A 52 10.91 4.78 16.65
CA GLY A 52 10.75 5.42 17.96
C GLY A 52 12.06 5.38 18.76
N ALA A 53 13.17 5.76 18.14
CA ALA A 53 14.50 5.69 18.74
C ALA A 53 14.63 6.54 20.02
N THR A 54 13.88 7.65 20.12
CA THR A 54 13.86 8.54 21.29
C THR A 54 12.99 8.03 22.44
N LEU A 55 12.15 7.03 22.19
CA LEU A 55 11.25 6.48 23.20
C LEU A 55 11.97 5.45 24.09
N SER A 56 11.45 5.30 25.31
CA SER A 56 11.75 4.15 26.15
C SER A 56 11.35 2.85 25.41
N PHE A 57 11.92 1.72 25.80
CA PHE A 57 11.57 0.43 25.20
C PHE A 57 10.07 0.11 25.36
N GLU A 58 9.50 0.37 26.54
CA GLU A 58 8.07 0.12 26.79
C GLU A 58 7.18 1.03 25.93
N ASP A 59 7.49 2.32 25.85
CA ASP A 59 6.75 3.25 25.01
C ASP A 59 6.90 2.90 23.53
N ARG A 60 8.08 2.45 23.09
CA ARG A 60 8.30 2.03 21.70
C ARG A 60 7.35 0.91 21.30
N LEU A 61 7.04 -0.04 22.19
CA LEU A 61 6.13 -1.15 21.90
C LEU A 61 4.65 -0.73 21.82
N ARG A 62 4.28 0.43 22.38
CA ARG A 62 2.87 0.82 22.55
C ARG A 62 2.49 2.11 21.83
N GLU A 63 3.41 3.06 21.80
CA GLU A 63 3.20 4.46 21.47
C GLU A 63 3.96 4.91 20.21
N VAL A 64 4.84 4.09 19.63
CA VAL A 64 5.47 4.45 18.34
C VAL A 64 4.41 4.61 17.25
N TRP A 65 4.54 5.64 16.43
CA TRP A 65 3.45 6.10 15.55
C TRP A 65 2.90 5.02 14.59
N PRO A 66 3.69 4.10 13.99
CA PRO A 66 3.12 3.03 13.17
C PRO A 66 2.26 2.07 14.00
N GLN A 67 2.69 1.75 15.22
CA GLN A 67 1.95 0.88 16.13
C GLN A 67 0.64 1.53 16.58
N VAL A 68 0.66 2.85 16.84
CA VAL A 68 -0.55 3.61 17.16
C VAL A 68 -1.49 3.66 15.96
N LEU A 69 -0.99 3.90 14.75
CA LEU A 69 -1.78 3.92 13.52
C LEU A 69 -2.44 2.56 13.29
N TYR A 70 -1.66 1.47 13.35
CA TYR A 70 -2.13 0.10 13.22
C TYR A 70 -3.29 -0.19 14.17
N ARG A 71 -3.09 0.06 15.47
CA ARG A 71 -4.08 -0.25 16.50
C ARG A 71 -5.35 0.60 16.45
N ARG A 72 -5.27 1.84 15.96
CA ARG A 72 -6.36 2.83 16.09
C ARG A 72 -7.08 3.16 14.79
N ALA A 73 -6.49 2.86 13.64
CA ALA A 73 -7.02 3.30 12.33
C ALA A 73 -7.23 2.16 11.34
N LEU A 74 -6.67 0.98 11.56
CA LEU A 74 -6.79 -0.16 10.65
C LEU A 74 -7.79 -1.20 11.17
N PRO A 75 -8.34 -2.05 10.28
CA PRO A 75 -9.19 -3.16 10.68
C PRO A 75 -8.52 -4.10 11.69
N GLU A 76 -9.32 -4.77 12.53
CA GLU A 76 -8.80 -5.70 13.56
C GLU A 76 -8.07 -6.92 12.98
N ASP A 77 -8.40 -7.31 11.74
CA ASP A 77 -7.77 -8.41 11.00
C ASP A 77 -6.54 -7.97 10.19
N ALA A 78 -6.13 -6.70 10.30
CA ALA A 78 -4.93 -6.20 9.64
C ALA A 78 -3.68 -6.90 10.19
N VAL A 79 -2.65 -7.04 9.35
CA VAL A 79 -1.32 -7.52 9.75
C VAL A 79 -0.33 -6.39 9.62
N PHE A 80 0.51 -6.19 10.62
CA PHE A 80 1.49 -5.11 10.66
C PHE A 80 2.93 -5.61 10.66
N TYR A 81 3.75 -5.03 9.77
CA TYR A 81 5.20 -5.21 9.72
C TYR A 81 5.90 -3.85 9.84
N ASN A 82 6.82 -3.72 10.79
CA ASN A 82 7.70 -2.56 10.88
C ASN A 82 9.06 -2.90 10.27
N LEU A 83 9.36 -2.33 9.10
CA LEU A 83 10.63 -2.52 8.39
C LEU A 83 11.58 -1.32 8.58
N ALA A 84 11.35 -0.50 9.59
CA ALA A 84 12.23 0.62 9.88
C ALA A 84 13.63 0.17 10.32
N ARG A 85 14.63 1.01 10.04
CA ARG A 85 16.05 0.72 10.27
C ARG A 85 16.69 1.83 11.08
N ALA A 86 17.56 1.46 12.02
CA ALA A 86 18.33 2.43 12.78
C ALA A 86 19.27 3.20 11.83
N GLY A 87 19.35 4.52 11.99
CA GLY A 87 20.14 5.37 11.09
C GLY A 87 19.50 5.64 9.72
N GLY A 88 18.25 5.19 9.49
CA GLY A 88 17.48 5.53 8.30
C GLY A 88 17.64 4.60 7.09
N LEU A 89 16.95 4.98 6.01
CA LEU A 89 17.05 4.31 4.71
C LEU A 89 18.25 4.88 3.95
N THR A 90 19.45 4.39 4.20
CA THR A 90 20.63 4.70 3.37
C THR A 90 20.55 3.96 2.02
N ALA A 91 21.40 4.34 1.06
CA ALA A 91 21.46 3.68 -0.25
C ALA A 91 21.62 2.15 -0.14
N ASP A 92 22.49 1.67 0.76
CA ASP A 92 22.72 0.24 0.98
C ASP A 92 21.58 -0.45 1.76
N ALA A 93 20.84 0.30 2.58
CA ALA A 93 19.71 -0.24 3.34
C ALA A 93 18.44 -0.37 2.50
N ILE A 94 18.32 0.39 1.41
CA ILE A 94 17.12 0.42 0.58
C ILE A 94 16.82 -0.92 -0.11
N PRO A 95 17.76 -1.53 -0.88
CA PRO A 95 17.46 -2.77 -1.60
C PRO A 95 16.87 -3.89 -0.72
N PRO A 96 17.51 -4.29 0.41
CA PRO A 96 16.97 -5.38 1.22
C PRO A 96 15.62 -5.04 1.88
N VAL A 97 15.34 -3.75 2.16
CA VAL A 97 14.03 -3.33 2.69
C VAL A 97 12.96 -3.44 1.60
N LEU A 98 13.25 -3.00 0.38
CA LEU A 98 12.31 -3.05 -0.73
C LEU A 98 12.02 -4.48 -1.19
N ASP A 99 13.02 -5.37 -1.16
CA ASP A 99 12.82 -6.79 -1.45
C ASP A 99 11.82 -7.43 -0.48
N LEU A 100 11.91 -7.12 0.83
CA LEU A 100 10.93 -7.57 1.82
C LEU A 100 9.54 -6.97 1.59
N VAL A 101 9.46 -5.70 1.20
CA VAL A 101 8.16 -5.08 0.86
C VAL A 101 7.49 -5.82 -0.29
N ASP A 102 8.25 -6.17 -1.33
CA ASP A 102 7.73 -6.90 -2.49
C ASP A 102 7.23 -8.30 -2.12
N GLU A 103 7.94 -9.00 -1.22
CA GLU A 103 7.54 -10.29 -0.70
C GLU A 103 6.23 -10.21 0.10
N LEU A 104 6.08 -9.18 0.94
CA LEU A 104 4.93 -8.97 1.80
C LEU A 104 3.65 -8.55 1.06
N LYS A 105 3.79 -7.97 -0.15
CA LYS A 105 2.67 -7.48 -0.98
C LYS A 105 1.67 -6.63 -0.18
N PRO A 106 2.11 -5.52 0.42
CA PRO A 106 1.25 -4.71 1.28
C PRO A 106 0.06 -4.13 0.51
N THR A 107 -1.05 -3.95 1.22
CA THR A 107 -2.17 -3.12 0.75
C THR A 107 -1.99 -1.66 1.17
N LEU A 108 -1.21 -1.43 2.23
CA LEU A 108 -0.88 -0.11 2.75
C LEU A 108 0.60 -0.05 3.13
N THR A 109 1.30 0.95 2.62
CA THR A 109 2.66 1.28 3.06
C THR A 109 2.72 2.72 3.55
N THR A 110 3.34 2.93 4.70
CA THR A 110 3.72 4.28 5.18
C THR A 110 5.23 4.44 5.13
N LEU A 111 5.70 5.58 4.65
CA LEU A 111 7.12 5.88 4.47
C LEU A 111 7.52 7.13 5.25
N TRP A 112 8.62 7.03 6.01
CA TRP A 112 9.31 8.17 6.61
C TRP A 112 10.76 8.19 6.16
N MET A 113 11.19 9.24 5.47
CA MET A 113 12.57 9.42 5.01
C MET A 113 13.02 10.84 5.26
N ASN A 114 14.28 11.04 5.64
CA ASN A 114 14.88 12.36 5.81
C ASN A 114 15.90 12.68 4.70
N SER A 115 15.84 11.97 3.58
CA SER A 115 16.76 12.21 2.46
C SER A 115 16.42 13.51 1.72
N THR A 116 17.42 14.11 1.12
CA THR A 116 17.30 15.21 0.14
C THR A 116 17.74 14.78 -1.26
N ASP A 117 18.13 13.50 -1.44
CA ASP A 117 18.46 12.93 -2.74
C ASP A 117 17.17 12.53 -3.47
N GLU A 118 16.82 13.29 -4.49
CA GLU A 118 15.62 13.04 -5.29
C GLU A 118 15.64 11.68 -5.99
N THR A 119 16.80 11.22 -6.46
CA THR A 119 16.92 9.93 -7.15
C THR A 119 16.59 8.79 -6.18
N GLN A 120 17.08 8.91 -4.95
CA GLN A 120 16.81 7.94 -3.90
C GLN A 120 15.31 7.93 -3.53
N ILE A 121 14.71 9.12 -3.35
CA ILE A 121 13.29 9.24 -3.02
C ILE A 121 12.42 8.67 -4.15
N THR A 122 12.69 9.05 -5.41
CA THR A 122 12.01 8.50 -6.58
C THR A 122 12.12 6.98 -6.63
N THR A 123 13.33 6.43 -6.45
CA THR A 123 13.55 4.97 -6.48
C THR A 123 12.69 4.24 -5.45
N VAL A 124 12.65 4.75 -4.22
CA VAL A 124 11.86 4.14 -3.14
C VAL A 124 10.37 4.27 -3.44
N VAL A 125 9.87 5.47 -3.73
CA VAL A 125 8.43 5.70 -3.92
C VAL A 125 7.90 4.94 -5.14
N ASP A 126 8.61 4.98 -6.27
CA ASP A 126 8.27 4.21 -7.45
C ASP A 126 8.18 2.71 -7.13
N ARG A 127 9.18 2.15 -6.43
CA ARG A 127 9.16 0.71 -6.08
C ARG A 127 7.99 0.36 -5.18
N LEU A 128 7.71 1.16 -4.15
CA LEU A 128 6.58 0.93 -3.25
C LEU A 128 5.22 0.97 -3.97
N ARG A 129 5.12 1.74 -5.05
CA ARG A 129 3.89 1.89 -5.84
C ARG A 129 3.75 0.90 -6.99
N ARG A 130 4.85 0.29 -7.47
CA ARG A 130 4.88 -0.55 -8.69
C ARG A 130 3.84 -1.68 -8.71
N ASN A 131 3.42 -2.18 -7.56
CA ASN A 131 2.41 -3.24 -7.46
C ASN A 131 0.97 -2.76 -7.70
N GLY A 132 0.74 -1.44 -7.84
CA GLY A 132 -0.53 -0.80 -8.25
C GLY A 132 -1.70 -0.92 -7.26
N THR A 133 -1.62 -1.87 -6.34
CA THR A 133 -2.63 -2.19 -5.32
C THR A 133 -2.28 -1.60 -3.95
N THR A 134 -1.01 -1.25 -3.75
CA THR A 134 -0.51 -0.64 -2.52
C THR A 134 -0.91 0.84 -2.47
N ARG A 135 -1.62 1.23 -1.41
CA ARG A 135 -1.73 2.64 -1.04
C ARG A 135 -0.44 3.08 -0.35
N VAL A 136 0.28 4.03 -0.93
CA VAL A 136 1.54 4.55 -0.37
C VAL A 136 1.32 5.94 0.23
N LEU A 137 1.57 6.07 1.53
CA LEU A 137 1.50 7.32 2.28
C LEU A 137 2.91 7.74 2.70
N VAL A 138 3.33 8.97 2.41
CA VAL A 138 4.70 9.44 2.69
C VAL A 138 4.63 10.64 3.63
N ALA A 139 5.38 10.60 4.74
CA ALA A 139 5.49 11.74 5.64
C ALA A 139 6.21 12.91 4.94
N SER A 140 5.64 14.11 5.04
CA SER A 140 6.24 15.38 4.60
C SER A 140 7.33 15.81 5.60
N THR A 141 8.50 15.19 5.53
CA THR A 141 9.62 15.46 6.46
C THR A 141 10.45 16.67 6.03
N ASN A 142 10.45 16.98 4.74
CA ASN A 142 11.03 18.16 4.12
C ASN A 142 10.37 18.41 2.76
N GLU A 143 10.62 19.59 2.18
CA GLU A 143 10.02 20.01 0.90
C GLU A 143 10.42 19.12 -0.29
N VAL A 144 11.62 18.54 -0.27
CA VAL A 144 12.11 17.65 -1.34
C VAL A 144 11.34 16.33 -1.32
N VAL A 145 11.19 15.72 -0.14
CA VAL A 145 10.40 14.49 0.05
C VAL A 145 8.96 14.71 -0.37
N ALA A 146 8.33 15.80 0.10
CA ALA A 146 6.94 16.11 -0.25
C ALA A 146 6.76 16.28 -1.77
N ARG A 147 7.62 17.08 -2.41
CA ARG A 147 7.56 17.33 -3.86
C ARG A 147 7.76 16.05 -4.66
N VAL A 148 8.84 15.30 -4.40
CA VAL A 148 9.16 14.10 -5.18
C VAL A 148 8.14 13.00 -4.94
N ALA A 149 7.72 12.75 -3.70
CA ALA A 149 6.71 11.74 -3.40
C ALA A 149 5.36 12.04 -4.08
N ALA A 150 4.95 13.32 -4.12
CA ALA A 150 3.75 13.74 -4.84
C ALA A 150 3.88 13.57 -6.36
N ALA A 151 5.04 13.94 -6.93
CA ALA A 151 5.32 13.74 -8.36
C ALA A 151 5.30 12.26 -8.76
N GLU A 152 5.80 11.39 -7.88
CA GLU A 152 5.73 9.94 -7.99
C GLU A 152 4.36 9.38 -7.56
N GLY A 153 3.32 10.21 -7.41
CA GLY A 153 1.93 9.81 -7.17
C GLY A 153 1.64 9.12 -5.84
N ALA A 154 2.52 9.24 -4.85
CA ALA A 154 2.20 8.86 -3.48
C ALA A 154 1.33 9.93 -2.80
N THR A 155 0.60 9.54 -1.77
CA THR A 155 -0.14 10.51 -0.94
C THR A 155 0.79 11.08 0.10
N VAL A 156 1.10 12.37 0.00
CA VAL A 156 1.88 13.08 1.01
C VAL A 156 1.03 13.36 2.25
N VAL A 157 1.61 13.12 3.42
CA VAL A 157 0.99 13.34 4.73
C VAL A 157 1.77 14.42 5.45
N GLU A 158 1.14 15.57 5.66
CA GLU A 158 1.71 16.61 6.51
C GLU A 158 1.79 16.11 7.96
N VAL A 159 3.00 16.14 8.52
CA VAL A 159 3.29 15.68 9.88
C VAL A 159 3.77 16.84 10.74
N PRO A 160 3.54 16.83 12.06
CA PRO A 160 3.91 17.93 12.95
C PRO A 160 5.44 18.08 13.19
N GLY A 161 6.26 17.31 12.49
CA GLY A 161 7.72 17.19 12.69
C GLY A 161 8.13 15.83 13.24
N SER A 162 9.44 15.65 13.49
CA SER A 162 10.00 14.40 14.03
C SER A 162 9.44 14.10 15.42
N PRO A 163 8.84 12.93 15.64
CA PRO A 163 8.24 12.60 16.91
C PRO A 163 9.32 12.21 17.92
N VAL A 164 9.41 12.95 19.04
CA VAL A 164 10.40 12.68 20.10
C VAL A 164 9.77 12.16 21.39
N SER A 165 8.47 12.39 21.56
CA SER A 165 7.68 11.94 22.72
C SER A 165 6.48 11.06 22.31
N PRO A 166 5.87 10.31 23.25
CA PRO A 166 4.63 9.57 22.96
C PRO A 166 3.50 10.46 22.42
N ALA A 167 3.42 11.72 22.86
CA ALA A 167 2.42 12.66 22.35
C ALA A 167 2.65 12.98 20.87
N ASP A 168 3.89 13.22 20.47
CA ASP A 168 4.25 13.53 19.08
C ASP A 168 3.98 12.33 18.16
N HIS A 169 4.33 11.11 18.61
CA HIS A 169 4.01 9.90 17.85
C HIS A 169 2.51 9.71 17.65
N ARG A 170 1.67 10.01 18.65
CA ARG A 170 0.21 9.99 18.49
C ARG A 170 -0.27 11.07 17.52
N ALA A 171 0.36 12.24 17.51
CA ALA A 171 0.03 13.31 16.56
C ALA A 171 0.37 12.89 15.12
N VAL A 172 1.54 12.30 14.88
CA VAL A 172 1.92 11.70 13.60
C VAL A 172 0.91 10.63 13.18
N ALA A 173 0.60 9.66 14.05
CA ALA A 173 -0.37 8.62 13.75
C ALA A 173 -1.75 9.18 13.39
N THR A 174 -2.17 10.27 14.06
CA THR A 174 -3.44 10.96 13.76
C THR A 174 -3.43 11.59 12.37
N ALA A 175 -2.32 12.19 11.94
CA ALA A 175 -2.18 12.76 10.60
C ALA A 175 -2.37 11.68 9.51
N PHE A 176 -1.67 10.55 9.64
CA PHE A 176 -1.85 9.41 8.73
C PHE A 176 -3.29 8.85 8.77
N ALA A 177 -3.88 8.71 9.96
CA ALA A 177 -5.24 8.20 10.12
C ALA A 177 -6.28 9.11 9.45
N ASN A 178 -6.10 10.43 9.50
CA ASN A 178 -7.00 11.39 8.86
C ASN A 178 -6.96 11.23 7.33
N VAL A 179 -5.77 11.06 6.74
CA VAL A 179 -5.61 10.77 5.32
C VAL A 179 -6.25 9.43 4.94
N LEU A 180 -6.09 8.40 5.76
CA LEU A 180 -6.73 7.10 5.52
C LEU A 180 -8.25 7.20 5.43
N ARG A 181 -8.88 7.95 6.35
CA ARG A 181 -10.33 8.18 6.39
C ARG A 181 -10.82 9.05 5.23
N GLY A 182 -10.07 10.08 4.86
CA GLY A 182 -10.45 11.02 3.79
C GLY A 182 -10.50 10.41 2.38
N GLY A 183 -9.85 9.26 2.17
CA GLY A 183 -9.86 8.53 0.90
C GLY A 183 -11.05 7.58 0.69
N LYS A 184 -11.96 7.45 1.67
CA LYS A 184 -13.23 6.72 1.51
C LYS A 184 -14.31 7.70 1.01
N ARG A 185 -14.35 7.97 -0.29
CA ARG A 185 -15.47 8.64 -0.96
C ARG A 185 -15.90 7.82 -2.16
#